data_AF-A0A226QQG8-F1
#
_entry.id   AF-A0A226QQG8-F1
#
_cell.length_a   1.000
_cell.length_b   1.000
_cell.length_c   1.000
_cell.angle_alpha   90.00
_cell.angle_beta   90.00
_cell.angle_gamma   90.00
#
_symmetry.space_group_name_H-M   'P 1'
#
loop_
_entity.id
_entity.type
_entity.pdbx_description
1 polymer ?
#
loop_
_entity_poly.entity_id
_entity_poly.type
_entity_poly.pdbx_seq_one_letter_code
_entity_poly.pdbx_strand_id
1 'polypeptide(L)'
;MPYPTKILLYDLDTEIQQIINDLKAIQGSYATLKDRLTNINTDLLDSDTKAVIEDLITSFNNTHRHISERIESIELANTEGEGNYNESFTYDADGNVITHTVTGDKNYTITYNYKTDGSGELIYSEKTYTRSNGDQVTIRKDYTYDAKGNITNIQTITTITPAP
;
A
#
# COMPACT_ATOMS: atom_id res chain seq x y z
N MET A 1 -40.59 -12.26 -32.58
CA MET A 1 -39.41 -11.85 -31.79
C MET A 1 -38.74 -13.13 -31.31
N PRO A 2 -37.55 -13.52 -31.80
CA PRO A 2 -36.84 -14.66 -31.23
C PRO A 2 -36.34 -14.27 -29.84
N TYR A 3 -36.73 -15.03 -28.81
CA TYR A 3 -36.17 -14.87 -27.47
C TYR A 3 -34.71 -15.38 -27.50
N PRO A 4 -33.72 -14.62 -27.00
CA PRO A 4 -32.37 -15.14 -26.90
C PRO A 4 -32.38 -16.39 -26.01
N THR A 5 -31.91 -17.51 -26.54
CA THR A 5 -31.78 -18.76 -25.81
C THR A 5 -30.80 -18.54 -24.66
N LYS A 6 -31.20 -18.86 -23.43
CA LYS A 6 -30.34 -18.79 -22.26
C LYS A 6 -29.10 -19.66 -22.52
N ILE A 7 -27.89 -19.10 -22.39
CA ILE A 7 -26.64 -19.86 -22.48
C ILE A 7 -26.61 -20.87 -21.34
N LEU A 8 -26.51 -22.15 -21.66
CA LEU A 8 -26.45 -23.26 -20.72
C LEU A 8 -24.98 -23.65 -20.51
N LEU A 9 -24.70 -24.33 -19.39
CA LEU A 9 -23.33 -24.72 -19.05
C LEU A 9 -22.67 -25.54 -20.17
N TYR A 10 -23.42 -26.44 -20.81
CA TYR A 10 -22.91 -27.27 -21.90
C TYR A 10 -22.66 -26.50 -23.20
N ASP A 11 -23.15 -25.26 -23.33
CA ASP A 11 -22.87 -24.39 -24.47
C ASP A 11 -21.49 -23.73 -24.37
N LEU A 12 -20.79 -23.89 -23.23
CA LEU A 12 -19.47 -23.32 -22.98
C LEU A 12 -18.35 -24.29 -23.37
N ASP A 13 -17.15 -23.78 -23.62
CA ASP A 13 -15.96 -24.62 -23.79
C ASP A 13 -15.70 -25.51 -22.56
N THR A 14 -15.16 -26.70 -22.79
CA THR A 14 -14.95 -27.72 -21.75
C THR A 14 -14.11 -27.20 -20.57
N GLU A 15 -13.13 -26.36 -20.83
CA GLU A 15 -12.30 -25.73 -19.78
C GLU A 15 -13.13 -24.83 -18.87
N ILE A 16 -14.03 -24.03 -19.44
CA ILE A 16 -14.94 -23.15 -18.69
C ILE A 16 -15.97 -23.96 -17.92
N GLN A 17 -16.46 -25.04 -18.51
CA GLN A 17 -17.34 -25.98 -17.81
C GLN A 17 -16.67 -26.57 -16.58
N GLN A 18 -15.40 -26.98 -16.72
CA GLN A 18 -14.61 -27.53 -15.63
C GLN A 18 -14.44 -26.51 -14.50
N ILE A 19 -14.03 -25.28 -14.82
CA ILE A 19 -13.88 -24.20 -13.82
C ILE A 19 -15.18 -23.97 -13.06
N ILE A 20 -16.33 -23.89 -13.76
CA ILE A 20 -17.63 -23.68 -13.10
C ILE A 20 -17.97 -24.86 -12.17
N ASN A 21 -17.68 -26.08 -12.58
CA ASN A 21 -17.93 -27.26 -11.76
C ASN A 21 -17.00 -27.32 -10.54
N ASP A 22 -15.74 -26.95 -10.68
CA ASP A 22 -14.80 -26.86 -9.57
C ASP A 22 -15.26 -25.81 -8.55
N LEU A 23 -15.69 -24.64 -9.02
CA LEU A 23 -16.24 -23.59 -8.15
C LEU A 23 -17.52 -24.06 -7.42
N LYS A 24 -18.39 -24.83 -8.08
CA LYS A 24 -19.57 -25.44 -7.44
C LYS A 24 -19.18 -26.50 -6.41
N ALA A 25 -18.17 -27.32 -6.70
CA ALA A 25 -17.66 -28.31 -5.76
C ALA A 25 -17.08 -27.61 -4.51
N ILE A 26 -16.34 -26.52 -4.70
CA ILE A 26 -15.80 -25.68 -3.61
C ILE A 26 -16.93 -25.04 -2.79
N GLN A 27 -17.97 -24.50 -3.43
CA GLN A 27 -19.13 -23.93 -2.75
C GLN A 27 -19.78 -24.92 -1.77
N GLY A 28 -19.85 -26.20 -2.13
CA GLY A 28 -20.41 -27.25 -1.28
C GLY A 28 -21.86 -26.97 -0.91
N SER A 29 -22.18 -27.02 0.40
CA SER A 29 -23.54 -26.81 0.92
C SER A 29 -23.92 -25.36 1.17
N TYR A 30 -23.03 -24.39 0.90
CA TYR A 30 -23.30 -22.98 1.13
C TYR A 30 -24.22 -22.41 0.03
N ALA A 31 -25.03 -21.41 0.37
CA ALA A 31 -25.98 -20.81 -0.57
C ALA A 31 -25.27 -20.13 -1.76
N THR A 32 -24.12 -19.52 -1.50
CA THR A 32 -23.26 -18.94 -2.54
C THR A 32 -21.80 -19.28 -2.29
N LEU A 33 -20.98 -19.20 -3.34
CA LEU A 33 -19.53 -19.31 -3.21
C LEU A 33 -18.95 -18.22 -2.29
N LYS A 34 -19.54 -17.01 -2.32
CA LYS A 34 -19.18 -15.92 -1.40
C LYS A 34 -19.34 -16.38 0.05
N ASP A 35 -20.50 -16.94 0.40
CA ASP A 35 -20.77 -17.41 1.76
C ASP A 35 -19.78 -18.49 2.20
N ARG A 36 -19.40 -19.39 1.29
CA ARG A 36 -18.36 -20.40 1.59
C ARG A 36 -17.02 -19.75 1.90
N LEU A 37 -16.57 -18.82 1.05
CA LEU A 37 -15.25 -18.21 1.15
C LEU A 37 -15.12 -17.23 2.33
N THR A 38 -16.22 -16.66 2.81
CA THR A 38 -16.23 -15.77 3.99
C THR A 38 -16.48 -16.51 5.32
N ASN A 39 -16.81 -17.81 5.29
CA ASN A 39 -17.06 -18.64 6.47
C ASN A 39 -16.17 -19.90 6.49
N ILE A 40 -14.93 -19.78 6.01
CA ILE A 40 -13.95 -20.87 6.10
C ILE A 40 -13.69 -21.15 7.58
N ASN A 41 -13.86 -22.40 8.00
CA ASN A 41 -13.47 -22.82 9.34
C ASN A 41 -11.94 -22.84 9.42
N THR A 42 -11.37 -21.96 10.23
CA THR A 42 -9.92 -21.81 10.39
C THR A 42 -9.34 -22.62 11.56
N ASP A 43 -10.17 -23.32 12.35
CA ASP A 43 -9.74 -23.95 13.60
C ASP A 43 -8.78 -25.13 13.43
N LEU A 44 -8.75 -25.73 12.23
CA LEU A 44 -7.85 -26.84 11.89
C LEU A 44 -6.61 -26.39 11.10
N LEU A 45 -6.45 -25.09 10.89
CA LEU A 45 -5.31 -24.52 10.19
C LEU A 45 -4.18 -24.24 11.17
N ASP A 46 -2.93 -24.27 10.69
CA ASP A 46 -1.80 -23.76 11.47
C ASP A 46 -1.97 -22.27 11.76
N SER A 47 -1.23 -21.76 12.76
CA SER A 47 -1.38 -20.39 13.25
C SER A 47 -1.21 -19.33 12.16
N ASP A 48 -0.26 -19.57 11.25
CA ASP A 48 0.14 -18.59 10.25
C ASP A 48 -0.90 -18.57 9.13
N THR A 49 -1.33 -19.74 8.66
CA THR A 49 -2.41 -19.86 7.68
C THR A 49 -3.73 -19.33 8.24
N LYS A 50 -4.05 -19.61 9.50
CA LYS A 50 -5.24 -19.08 10.19
C LYS A 50 -5.24 -17.55 10.20
N ALA A 51 -4.13 -16.94 10.63
CA ALA A 51 -4.01 -15.49 10.70
C ALA A 51 -4.18 -14.83 9.32
N VAL A 52 -3.58 -15.40 8.27
CA VAL A 52 -3.73 -14.90 6.91
C VAL A 52 -5.18 -14.98 6.42
N ILE A 53 -5.85 -16.11 6.62
CA ILE A 53 -7.24 -16.26 6.18
C ILE A 53 -8.18 -15.34 6.95
N GLU A 54 -7.98 -15.17 8.26
CA GLU A 54 -8.78 -14.24 9.07
C GLU A 54 -8.59 -12.78 8.66
N ASP A 55 -7.36 -12.35 8.33
CA ASP A 55 -7.11 -11.02 7.78
C ASP A 55 -7.85 -10.82 6.45
N LEU A 56 -7.77 -11.79 5.53
CA LEU A 56 -8.43 -11.73 4.24
C LEU A 56 -9.95 -11.63 4.35
N ILE A 57 -10.56 -12.45 5.23
CA ILE A 57 -12.01 -12.42 5.49
C ILE A 57 -12.41 -11.08 6.11
N THR A 58 -11.68 -10.63 7.14
CA THR A 58 -11.95 -9.36 7.84
C THR A 58 -11.86 -8.18 6.88
N SER A 59 -10.79 -8.13 6.08
CA SER A 59 -10.58 -7.06 5.12
C SER A 59 -11.67 -7.02 4.05
N PHE A 60 -12.08 -8.17 3.52
CA PHE A 60 -13.19 -8.25 2.56
C PHE A 60 -14.51 -7.76 3.20
N ASN A 61 -14.83 -8.18 4.42
CA ASN A 61 -16.07 -7.76 5.09
C ASN A 61 -16.09 -6.24 5.37
N ASN A 62 -14.93 -5.65 5.69
CA ASN A 62 -14.83 -4.22 5.95
C ASN A 62 -14.88 -3.36 4.68
N THR A 63 -14.30 -3.83 3.58
CA THR A 63 -14.08 -3.02 2.37
C THR A 63 -14.96 -3.42 1.19
N HIS A 64 -15.55 -4.61 1.23
CA HIS A 64 -16.23 -5.27 0.11
C HIS A 64 -15.34 -5.45 -1.13
N ARG A 65 -14.01 -5.40 -0.96
CA ARG A 65 -13.02 -5.54 -2.03
C ARG A 65 -12.27 -6.86 -1.92
N HIS A 66 -12.08 -7.51 -3.06
CA HIS A 66 -11.30 -8.74 -3.14
C HIS A 66 -9.80 -8.46 -3.05
N ILE A 67 -9.01 -9.50 -2.72
CA ILE A 67 -7.55 -9.36 -2.59
C ILE A 67 -6.88 -8.86 -3.88
N SER A 68 -7.41 -9.22 -5.04
CA SER A 68 -6.92 -8.75 -6.34
C SER A 68 -7.04 -7.24 -6.49
N GLU A 69 -8.19 -6.67 -6.13
CA GLU A 69 -8.44 -5.21 -6.19
C GLU A 69 -7.58 -4.47 -5.15
N ARG A 70 -7.30 -5.11 -4.00
CA ARG A 70 -6.39 -4.59 -2.98
C ARG A 70 -4.94 -4.59 -3.45
N ILE A 71 -4.49 -5.66 -4.10
CA ILE A 71 -3.13 -5.75 -4.68
C ILE A 71 -2.97 -4.69 -5.76
N GLU A 72 -3.94 -4.56 -6.67
CA GLU A 72 -3.96 -3.50 -7.68
C GLU A 72 -3.91 -2.11 -7.04
N SER A 73 -4.69 -1.86 -5.97
CA SER A 73 -4.65 -0.59 -5.24
C SER A 73 -3.30 -0.33 -4.55
N ILE A 74 -2.62 -1.37 -4.06
CA ILE A 74 -1.29 -1.26 -3.45
C ILE A 74 -0.24 -0.98 -4.53
N GLU A 75 -0.33 -1.64 -5.68
CA GLU A 75 0.52 -1.40 -6.84
C GLU A 75 0.35 0.03 -7.36
N LEU A 76 -0.90 0.50 -7.47
CA LEU A 76 -1.23 1.88 -7.85
C LEU A 76 -0.80 2.90 -6.79
N ALA A 77 -0.96 2.61 -5.51
CA ALA A 77 -0.46 3.48 -4.43
C ALA A 77 1.08 3.57 -4.41
N ASN A 78 1.76 2.51 -4.89
CA ASN A 78 3.21 2.47 -5.06
C ASN A 78 3.69 3.14 -6.35
N THR A 79 2.82 3.37 -7.34
CA THR A 79 3.11 4.30 -8.43
C THR A 79 2.82 5.72 -7.97
N GLU A 80 3.87 6.55 -7.86
CA GLU A 80 3.81 7.85 -7.16
C GLU A 80 2.85 8.92 -7.75
N GLY A 81 2.06 8.64 -8.78
CA GLY A 81 1.35 9.64 -9.60
C GLY A 81 -0.17 9.75 -9.47
N GLU A 82 -0.86 8.91 -8.70
CA GLU A 82 -2.33 9.00 -8.56
C GLU A 82 -2.72 9.45 -7.15
N GLY A 83 -3.25 10.68 -7.06
CA GLY A 83 -3.77 11.26 -5.82
C GLY A 83 -3.90 12.78 -5.94
N ASN A 84 -4.90 13.36 -5.27
CA ASN A 84 -5.04 14.79 -5.10
C ASN A 84 -4.20 15.23 -3.90
N TYR A 85 -3.08 15.91 -4.17
CA TYR A 85 -2.24 16.47 -3.14
C TYR A 85 -1.76 17.87 -3.50
N ASN A 86 -1.46 18.64 -2.45
CA ASN A 86 -0.84 19.96 -2.56
C ASN A 86 0.57 19.89 -1.97
N GLU A 87 1.53 20.44 -2.70
CA GLU A 87 2.92 20.58 -2.28
C GLU A 87 3.23 22.03 -1.95
N SER A 88 3.98 22.25 -0.86
CA SER A 88 4.46 23.56 -0.44
C SER A 88 5.91 23.47 -0.02
N PHE A 89 6.69 24.49 -0.40
CA PHE A 89 8.12 24.56 -0.16
C PHE A 89 8.46 25.84 0.61
N THR A 90 9.27 25.72 1.64
CA THR A 90 9.87 26.86 2.34
C THR A 90 11.36 26.89 2.05
N TYR A 91 11.91 28.10 1.95
CA TYR A 91 13.29 28.34 1.55
C TYR A 91 14.03 29.12 2.64
N ASP A 92 15.32 28.87 2.78
CA ASP A 92 16.22 29.74 3.55
C ASP A 92 16.57 31.03 2.78
N ALA A 93 17.41 31.87 3.38
CA ALA A 93 17.85 33.13 2.79
C ALA A 93 18.73 32.96 1.53
N ASP A 94 19.39 31.81 1.40
CA ASP A 94 20.26 31.46 0.27
C ASP A 94 19.47 30.78 -0.86
N GLY A 95 18.17 30.52 -0.65
CA GLY A 95 17.27 29.91 -1.62
C GLY A 95 17.26 28.38 -1.61
N ASN A 96 17.83 27.73 -0.58
CA ASN A 96 17.73 26.28 -0.41
C ASN A 96 16.38 25.91 0.21
N VAL A 97 15.78 24.80 -0.22
CA VAL A 97 14.52 24.29 0.35
C VAL A 97 14.79 23.73 1.74
N ILE A 98 14.23 24.32 2.79
CA ILE A 98 14.37 23.82 4.18
C ILE A 98 13.20 22.94 4.62
N THR A 99 12.03 23.08 4.02
CA THR A 99 10.88 22.21 4.29
C THR A 99 10.05 21.99 3.03
N HIS A 100 9.64 20.74 2.81
CA HIS A 100 8.69 20.34 1.80
C HIS A 100 7.50 19.67 2.49
N THR A 101 6.30 20.23 2.40
CA THR A 101 5.08 19.67 2.99
C THR A 101 4.11 19.26 1.91
N VAL A 102 3.64 18.01 1.99
CA VAL A 102 2.62 17.43 1.12
C VAL A 102 1.38 17.15 1.95
N THR A 103 0.23 17.58 1.43
CA THR A 103 -1.09 17.39 2.06
C THR A 103 -2.11 16.85 1.06
N GLY A 104 -3.18 16.22 1.55
CA GLY A 104 -4.24 15.64 0.72
C GLY A 104 -4.28 14.13 0.86
N ASP A 105 -4.29 13.42 -0.26
CA ASP A 105 -4.26 11.94 -0.27
C ASP A 105 -2.95 11.37 0.29
N LYS A 106 -1.87 12.15 0.23
CA LYS A 106 -0.60 11.89 0.89
C LYS A 106 -0.32 13.02 1.87
N ASN A 107 -0.01 12.69 3.12
CA ASN A 107 0.36 13.66 4.15
C ASN A 107 1.73 13.34 4.70
N TYR A 108 2.72 14.17 4.38
CA TYR A 108 4.07 14.06 4.93
C TYR A 108 4.80 15.39 4.89
N THR A 109 5.80 15.53 5.76
CA THR A 109 6.72 16.67 5.75
C THR A 109 8.13 16.15 5.59
N ILE A 110 8.95 16.82 4.78
CA ILE A 110 10.39 16.60 4.69
C ILE A 110 11.10 17.86 5.16
N THR A 111 11.98 17.73 6.14
CA THR A 111 12.88 18.80 6.58
C THR A 111 14.28 18.54 6.04
N TYR A 112 14.92 19.58 5.52
CA TYR A 112 16.27 19.52 4.97
C TYR A 112 17.22 20.35 5.82
N ASN A 113 18.34 19.77 6.22
CA ASN A 113 19.36 20.43 7.04
C ASN A 113 20.66 20.46 6.26
N TYR A 114 21.13 21.66 5.94
CA TYR A 114 22.32 21.90 5.14
C TYR A 114 23.54 22.21 6.00
N LYS A 115 24.72 22.06 5.42
CA LYS A 115 25.96 22.57 5.99
C LYS A 115 25.92 24.09 6.01
N THR A 116 26.42 24.68 7.10
CA THR A 116 26.51 26.13 7.29
C THR A 116 27.73 26.75 6.62
N ASP A 117 28.55 25.96 5.92
CA ASP A 117 29.76 26.40 5.23
C ASP A 117 29.49 27.04 3.86
N GLY A 118 28.21 27.18 3.47
CA GLY A 118 27.79 27.77 2.20
C GLY A 118 27.96 26.84 0.99
N SER A 119 28.31 25.56 1.20
CA SER A 119 28.44 24.57 0.11
C SER A 119 27.12 24.17 -0.54
N GLY A 120 25.99 24.36 0.16
CA GLY A 120 24.68 23.85 -0.25
C GLY A 120 24.52 22.34 -0.07
N GLU A 121 25.47 21.68 0.60
CA GLU A 121 25.43 20.23 0.86
C GLU A 121 24.48 19.90 2.03
N LEU A 122 23.72 18.81 1.92
CA LEU A 122 22.84 18.34 2.99
C LEU A 122 23.66 17.63 4.07
N ILE A 123 23.43 17.91 5.33
CA ILE A 123 23.87 17.05 6.43
C ILE A 123 22.88 15.86 6.51
N TYR A 124 21.58 16.17 6.58
CA TYR A 124 20.54 15.17 6.61
C TYR A 124 19.19 15.70 6.10
N SER A 125 18.33 14.78 5.69
CA SER A 125 16.91 15.03 5.45
C SER A 125 16.07 14.12 6.33
N GLU A 126 14.89 14.59 6.72
CA GLU A 126 13.98 13.84 7.59
C GLU A 126 12.56 13.92 7.06
N LYS A 127 12.02 12.79 6.61
CA LYS A 127 10.63 12.65 6.18
C LYS A 127 9.80 12.11 7.33
N THR A 128 8.73 12.81 7.69
CA THR A 128 7.78 12.40 8.73
C THR A 128 6.38 12.23 8.13
N TYR A 129 5.69 11.18 8.55
CA TYR A 129 4.27 10.96 8.23
C TYR A 129 3.58 10.13 9.31
N THR A 130 2.26 10.23 9.38
CA THR A 130 1.44 9.48 10.34
C THR A 130 0.70 8.38 9.61
N ARG A 131 0.77 7.15 10.12
CA ARG A 131 0.02 6.00 9.60
C ARG A 131 -1.44 6.09 10.02
N SER A 132 -2.29 5.30 9.37
CA SER A 132 -3.73 5.22 9.69
C SER A 132 -4.02 4.76 11.12
N ASN A 133 -3.10 4.01 11.74
CA ASN A 133 -3.19 3.58 13.14
C ASN A 133 -2.68 4.63 14.14
N GLY A 134 -2.28 5.82 13.67
CA GLY A 134 -1.79 6.91 14.51
C GLY A 134 -0.28 6.90 14.77
N ASP A 135 0.44 5.84 14.39
CA ASP A 135 1.90 5.79 14.56
C ASP A 135 2.58 6.86 13.70
N GLN A 136 3.55 7.56 14.28
CA GLN A 136 4.42 8.45 13.54
C GLN A 136 5.62 7.69 12.99
N VAL A 137 5.87 7.80 11.70
CA VAL A 137 7.06 7.27 11.04
C VAL A 137 7.98 8.40 10.65
N THR A 138 9.24 8.28 11.03
CA THR A 138 10.31 9.21 10.67
C THR A 138 11.37 8.45 9.89
N ILE A 139 11.65 8.89 8.66
CA ILE A 139 12.69 8.37 7.79
C ILE A 139 13.76 9.45 7.68
N ARG A 140 14.90 9.23 8.32
CA ARG A 140 16.07 10.11 8.27
C ARG A 140 17.09 9.57 7.27
N LYS A 141 17.64 10.45 6.44
CA LYS A 141 18.77 10.17 5.57
C LYS A 141 19.94 11.07 5.92
N ASP A 142 21.05 10.51 6.35
CA ASP A 142 22.30 11.24 6.61
C ASP A 142 23.24 11.10 5.42
N TYR A 143 23.79 12.21 4.95
CA TYR A 143 24.60 12.29 3.74
C TYR A 143 26.05 12.59 4.07
N THR A 144 26.95 11.96 3.33
CA THR A 144 28.40 12.17 3.45
C THR A 144 28.98 12.43 2.08
N TYR A 145 30.02 13.26 2.02
CA TYR A 145 30.56 13.80 0.78
C TYR A 145 32.07 13.64 0.74
N ASP A 146 32.62 13.53 -0.47
CA ASP A 146 34.05 13.71 -0.69
C ASP A 146 34.44 15.20 -0.73
N ALA A 147 35.73 15.49 -0.87
CA ALA A 147 36.24 16.86 -0.92
C ALA A 147 35.82 17.67 -2.18
N LYS A 148 35.18 17.02 -3.17
CA LYS A 148 34.66 17.67 -4.38
C LYS A 148 33.14 17.89 -4.31
N GLY A 149 32.51 17.51 -3.21
CA GLY A 149 31.07 17.59 -3.01
C GLY A 149 30.27 16.47 -3.65
N ASN A 150 30.89 15.33 -3.99
CA ASN A 150 30.13 14.16 -4.44
C ASN A 150 29.65 13.37 -3.22
N ILE A 151 28.39 12.92 -3.24
CA ILE A 151 27.85 12.03 -2.21
C ILE A 151 28.63 10.70 -2.25
N THR A 152 29.21 10.32 -1.12
CA THR A 152 29.96 9.05 -0.95
C THR A 152 29.17 8.00 -0.21
N ASN A 153 28.24 8.40 0.67
CA ASN A 153 27.33 7.48 1.36
C ASN A 153 26.04 8.20 1.81
N ILE A 154 24.95 7.42 1.81
CA ILE A 154 23.65 7.81 2.35
C ILE A 154 23.23 6.73 3.35
N GLN A 155 23.18 7.09 4.64
CA GLN A 155 22.64 6.20 5.67
C GLN A 155 21.15 6.50 5.85
N THR A 156 20.30 5.48 5.79
CA THR A 156 18.85 5.63 6.04
C THR A 156 18.47 4.99 7.37
N ILE A 157 17.78 5.73 8.22
CA ILE A 157 17.28 5.29 9.52
C ILE A 157 15.76 5.49 9.52
N THR A 158 15.01 4.47 9.91
CA THR A 158 13.55 4.56 10.06
C THR A 158 13.18 4.32 11.52
N THR A 159 12.47 5.27 12.10
CA THR A 159 11.95 5.22 13.47
C THR A 159 10.43 5.22 13.42
N ILE A 160 9.79 4.38 14.23
CA ILE A 160 8.35 4.36 14.41
C ILE A 160 8.07 4.73 15.87
N THR A 161 7.37 5.83 16.07
CA THR A 161 6.87 6.26 17.38
C THR A 161 5.40 5.86 17.47
N PRO A 162 5.05 4.91 18.36
CA PRO A 162 3.66 4.46 18.51
C PRO A 162 2.72 5.60 18.88
N ALA A 163 1.46 5.51 18.47
CA ALA A 163 0.41 6.41 18.94
C ALA A 163 0.32 6.42 20.49
N PRO A 164 0.02 7.57 21.12
CA PRO A 164 -0.14 7.68 22.57
C PRO A 164 -1.36 6.91 23.10
#